data_AF-A0A9D0XLB1-F1
#
_entry.id   AF-A0A9D0XLB1-F1
#
_cell.length_a   1.000
_cell.length_b   1.000
_cell.length_c   1.000
_cell.angle_alpha   90.00
_cell.angle_beta   90.00
_cell.angle_gamma   90.00
#
_symmetry.space_group_name_H-M   'P 1'
#
loop_
_entity.id
_entity.type
_entity.pdbx_description
1 polymer ?
#
loop_
_entity_poly.entity_id
_entity_poly.type
_entity_poly.pdbx_seq_one_letter_code
_entity_poly.pdbx_strand_id
1 'polypeptide(L)'
;VWKCFEVIPTILKGLGKVKNPWPNVDAHSGAILVHYGLTEYSYYTVLFGVSRALGVLSALCWSRALGFPLERPKSVTTKWVMEFLKKQEQEEISASKN
;
A
#
# COMPACT_ATOMS: atom_id res chain seq x y z
N VAL A 1 24.20 5.72 -2.78
CA VAL A 1 23.26 4.62 -2.43
C VAL A 1 23.90 3.57 -1.51
N TRP A 2 25.05 2.98 -1.87
CA TRP A 2 25.68 1.90 -1.10
C TRP A 2 26.05 2.24 0.36
N LYS A 3 26.67 3.41 0.62
CA LYS A 3 26.94 3.85 2.00
C LYS A 3 25.67 3.93 2.86
N CYS A 4 24.56 4.37 2.27
CA CYS A 4 23.27 4.43 2.96
C CYS A 4 22.74 3.03 3.28
N PHE A 5 22.89 2.09 2.34
CA PHE A 5 22.47 0.69 2.51
C PHE A 5 23.21 0.00 3.67
N GLU A 6 24.50 0.28 3.87
CA GLU A 6 25.29 -0.32 4.96
C GLU A 6 25.00 0.32 6.33
N VAL A 7 24.88 1.65 6.37
CA VAL A 7 24.85 2.40 7.64
C VAL A 7 23.44 2.50 8.21
N ILE A 8 22.44 2.79 7.38
CA ILE A 8 21.09 3.15 7.84
C ILE A 8 20.37 2.00 8.55
N PRO A 9 20.36 0.74 8.04
CA PRO A 9 19.57 -0.33 8.67
C PRO A 9 19.99 -0.61 10.12
N THR A 10 21.29 -0.55 10.41
CA THR A 10 21.83 -0.75 11.76
C THR A 10 21.36 0.33 12.73
N ILE A 11 21.37 1.59 12.30
CA ILE A 11 20.88 2.72 13.10
C ILE A 11 19.37 2.58 13.36
N LEU A 12 18.59 2.30 12.32
CA LEU A 12 17.13 2.16 12.43
C LEU A 12 16.74 1.00 13.36
N LYS A 13 17.49 -0.10 13.34
CA LYS A 13 17.30 -1.23 14.25
C LYS A 13 17.60 -0.84 15.70
N GLY A 14 18.66 -0.08 15.94
CA GLY A 14 19.04 0.39 17.29
C GLY A 14 18.02 1.34 17.92
N LEU A 15 17.27 2.09 17.12
CA LEU A 15 16.23 3.01 17.61
C LEU A 15 14.94 2.32 18.07
N GLY A 16 14.68 1.08 17.65
CA GLY A 16 13.48 0.31 18.03
C GLY A 16 12.13 0.84 17.53
N LYS A 17 12.12 1.91 16.72
CA LYS A 17 10.89 2.55 16.19
C LYS A 17 10.48 2.03 14.80
N VAL A 18 11.39 1.37 14.09
CA VAL A 18 11.17 0.89 12.72
C VAL A 18 11.00 -0.62 12.73
N LYS A 19 9.87 -1.10 12.21
CA LYS A 19 9.55 -2.54 12.15
C LYS A 19 10.46 -3.31 11.19
N ASN A 20 10.69 -2.76 10.00
CA ASN A 20 11.58 -3.34 9.00
C ASN A 20 12.54 -2.26 8.49
N PRO A 21 13.85 -2.36 8.79
CA PRO A 21 14.82 -1.30 8.53
C PRO A 21 15.43 -1.35 7.11
N TRP A 22 14.97 -2.26 6.25
CA TRP A 22 15.53 -2.46 4.92
C TRP A 22 14.90 -1.54 3.86
N PRO A 23 15.69 -1.03 2.89
CA PRO A 23 15.18 -0.17 1.83
C PRO A 23 14.38 -0.97 0.78
N ASN A 24 13.59 -0.26 -0.01
CA ASN A 24 12.84 -0.80 -1.15
C ASN A 24 13.46 -0.35 -2.49
N VAL A 25 12.80 -0.69 -3.61
CA VAL A 25 13.26 -0.36 -4.97
C VAL A 25 13.45 1.14 -5.21
N ASP A 26 12.64 1.98 -4.57
CA ASP A 26 12.64 3.43 -4.78
C ASP A 26 13.86 4.12 -4.16
N ALA A 27 14.53 3.46 -3.22
CA ALA A 27 15.78 3.95 -2.63
C ALA A 27 16.98 3.92 -3.60
N HIS A 28 16.86 3.21 -4.73
CA HIS A 28 17.96 3.01 -5.69
C HIS A 28 17.63 3.49 -7.11
N SER A 29 16.39 3.27 -7.59
CA SER A 29 16.00 3.49 -8.98
C SER A 29 16.33 4.90 -9.50
N GLY A 30 16.09 5.95 -8.70
CA GLY A 30 16.37 7.33 -9.11
C GLY A 30 17.86 7.63 -9.36
N ALA A 31 18.77 7.06 -8.57
CA ALA A 31 20.21 7.28 -8.77
C ALA A 31 20.70 6.74 -10.11
N ILE A 32 20.11 5.64 -10.59
CA ILE A 32 20.42 5.06 -11.90
C ILE A 32 19.88 5.95 -13.02
N LEU A 33 18.65 6.43 -12.90
CA LEU A 33 18.04 7.33 -13.90
C LEU A 33 18.87 8.62 -14.07
N VAL A 34 19.25 9.26 -12.96
CA VAL A 34 20.11 10.46 -12.98
C VAL A 34 21.47 10.15 -13.61
N HIS A 35 22.10 9.03 -13.28
CA HIS A 35 23.41 8.65 -13.81
C HIS A 35 23.41 8.56 -15.35
N TYR A 36 22.31 8.08 -15.94
CA TYR A 36 22.15 7.98 -17.39
C TYR A 36 21.48 9.21 -18.04
N GLY A 37 21.38 10.33 -17.31
CA GLY A 37 20.96 11.63 -17.87
C GLY A 37 19.46 11.93 -17.79
N LEU A 38 18.65 11.09 -17.13
CA LEU A 38 17.22 11.36 -16.93
C LEU A 38 17.03 12.09 -15.60
N THR A 39 17.04 13.42 -15.66
CA THR A 39 17.10 14.33 -14.49
C THR A 39 15.76 14.99 -14.16
N GLU A 40 14.75 14.78 -15.01
CA GLU A 40 13.41 15.31 -14.87
C GLU A 40 12.62 14.45 -13.86
N TYR A 41 12.82 14.71 -12.57
CA TYR A 41 12.21 13.93 -11.48
C TYR A 41 10.68 13.79 -11.59
N SER A 42 9.99 14.82 -12.11
CA SER A 42 8.54 14.79 -12.35
C SER A 42 8.12 13.74 -13.39
N TYR A 43 9.04 13.29 -14.26
CA TYR A 43 8.79 12.28 -15.28
C TYR A 43 8.91 10.84 -14.75
N TYR A 44 9.47 10.62 -13.55
CA TYR A 44 9.78 9.27 -13.06
C TYR A 44 8.52 8.41 -12.90
N THR A 45 7.41 9.02 -12.51
CA THR A 45 6.11 8.34 -12.39
C THR A 45 5.57 7.85 -13.73
N VAL A 46 5.95 8.48 -14.85
CA VAL A 46 5.59 7.99 -16.20
C VAL A 46 6.26 6.65 -16.47
N LEU A 47 7.56 6.53 -16.20
CA LEU A 47 8.29 5.27 -16.33
C LEU A 47 7.70 4.17 -15.44
N PHE A 48 7.31 4.55 -14.21
CA PHE A 48 6.62 3.63 -13.31
C PHE A 48 5.28 3.16 -13.88
N GLY A 49 4.46 4.07 -14.43
CA GLY A 49 3.19 3.74 -15.08
C GLY A 49 3.35 2.76 -16.25
N VAL A 50 4.34 3.00 -17.11
CA VAL A 50 4.66 2.11 -18.25
C VAL A 50 5.04 0.70 -17.77
N SER A 51 5.91 0.60 -16.77
CA SER A 51 6.29 -0.70 -16.19
C SER A 51 5.10 -1.40 -15.54
N ARG A 52 4.27 -0.67 -14.77
CA ARG A 52 3.13 -1.23 -14.04
C ARG A 52 2.01 -1.73 -14.97
N ALA A 53 1.88 -1.14 -16.16
CA ALA A 53 0.91 -1.55 -17.18
C ALA A 53 1.00 -3.05 -17.51
N LEU A 54 2.21 -3.61 -17.57
CA LEU A 54 2.44 -5.03 -17.86
C LEU A 54 1.73 -5.95 -16.86
N GLY A 55 1.80 -5.62 -15.56
CA GLY A 55 1.16 -6.41 -14.51
C GLY A 55 -0.36 -6.23 -14.47
N VAL A 56 -0.84 -4.98 -14.44
CA VAL A 56 -2.27 -4.69 -14.28
C VAL A 56 -3.09 -5.11 -15.48
N LEU A 57 -2.56 -4.97 -16.71
CA LEU A 57 -3.27 -5.41 -17.91
C LEU A 57 -3.29 -6.94 -18.03
N SER A 58 -2.22 -7.62 -17.64
CA SER A 58 -2.21 -9.10 -17.56
C SER A 58 -3.25 -9.62 -16.57
N ALA A 59 -3.34 -9.00 -15.39
CA ALA A 59 -4.37 -9.34 -14.40
C ALA A 59 -5.79 -9.00 -14.90
N LEU A 60 -5.93 -7.93 -15.68
CA LEU A 60 -7.21 -7.55 -16.30
C LEU A 60 -7.68 -8.59 -17.32
N CYS A 61 -6.78 -9.10 -18.17
CA CYS A 61 -7.10 -10.19 -19.11
C CYS A 61 -7.67 -11.41 -18.36
N TRP A 62 -7.00 -11.82 -17.27
CA TRP A 62 -7.48 -12.93 -16.44
C TRP A 62 -8.79 -12.63 -15.73
N SER A 63 -8.98 -11.41 -15.24
CA SER A 63 -10.23 -11.01 -14.61
C SER A 63 -11.43 -11.13 -15.55
N ARG A 64 -11.22 -10.88 -16.86
CA ARG A 64 -12.24 -11.08 -17.89
C ARG A 64 -12.43 -12.54 -18.26
N ALA A 65 -11.34 -13.29 -18.40
CA ALA A 65 -11.41 -14.73 -18.66
C ALA A 65 -12.16 -15.49 -17.54
N LEU A 66 -11.99 -15.08 -16.29
CA LEU A 66 -12.65 -15.68 -15.12
C LEU A 66 -14.04 -15.08 -14.81
N GLY A 67 -14.49 -14.08 -15.58
CA GLY A 67 -15.81 -13.48 -15.40
C GLY A 67 -16.01 -12.77 -14.06
N PHE A 68 -14.97 -12.15 -13.49
CA PHE A 68 -15.11 -11.45 -12.20
C PHE A 68 -16.16 -10.33 -12.26
N PRO A 69 -17.05 -10.23 -11.25
CA PRO A 69 -18.13 -9.24 -11.23
C PRO A 69 -17.61 -7.83 -10.90
N LEU A 70 -18.53 -6.86 -10.89
CA LEU A 70 -18.24 -5.50 -10.45
C LEU A 70 -17.80 -5.47 -8.98
N GLU A 71 -16.64 -4.87 -8.69
CA GLU A 71 -16.23 -4.56 -7.33
C GLU A 71 -17.14 -3.45 -6.77
N ARG A 72 -17.93 -3.77 -5.74
CA ARG A 72 -18.90 -2.83 -5.15
C ARG A 72 -18.83 -2.85 -3.61
N PRO A 73 -17.80 -2.24 -3.01
CA PRO A 73 -17.73 -2.11 -1.55
C PRO A 73 -18.82 -1.16 -1.04
N LYS A 74 -19.32 -1.41 0.18
CA LYS A 74 -20.31 -0.54 0.83
C LYS A 74 -19.59 0.54 1.64
N SER A 75 -19.81 1.81 1.30
CA SER A 75 -19.34 2.94 2.10
C SER A 75 -20.24 3.15 3.32
N VAL A 76 -19.62 3.50 4.45
CA VAL A 76 -20.31 3.82 5.71
C VAL A 76 -19.71 5.09 6.33
N THR A 77 -20.52 5.82 7.09
CA THR A 77 -20.05 7.02 7.81
C THR A 77 -19.63 6.64 9.23
N THR A 78 -18.81 7.47 9.87
CA THR A 78 -18.47 7.30 11.29
C THR A 78 -19.73 7.26 12.16
N LYS A 79 -20.74 8.08 11.85
CA LYS A 79 -22.04 8.06 12.56
C LYS A 79 -22.71 6.69 12.46
N TRP A 80 -22.77 6.13 11.26
CA TRP A 80 -23.33 4.79 11.04
C TRP A 80 -22.57 3.72 11.84
N VAL A 81 -21.22 3.79 11.86
CA VAL A 81 -20.39 2.84 12.63
C VAL A 81 -20.67 2.95 14.14
N MET A 82 -20.77 4.17 14.68
CA MET A 82 -21.06 4.38 16.10
C MET A 82 -22.47 3.88 16.48
N GLU A 83 -23.46 4.11 15.61
CA GLU A 83 -24.82 3.60 15.80
C GLU A 83 -24.86 2.07 15.70
N PHE A 84 -24.13 1.48 14.76
CA PHE A 84 -23.99 0.04 14.60
C PHE A 84 -23.40 -0.60 15.85
N LEU A 85 -22.29 -0.06 16.39
CA LEU A 85 -21.66 -0.58 17.61
C LEU A 85 -22.57 -0.46 18.84
N LYS A 86 -23.24 0.69 19.03
CA LYS A 86 -24.19 0.88 20.15
C LYS A 86 -25.35 -0.11 20.09
N LYS A 87 -25.83 -0.41 18.87
CA LYS A 87 -26.91 -1.39 18.68
C LYS A 87 -26.45 -2.79 19.06
N GLN A 88 -25.24 -3.20 18.65
CA GLN A 88 -24.67 -4.51 19.00
C GLN A 88 -24.46 -4.65 20.52
N GLU A 89 -23.97 -3.60 21.19
CA GLU A 89 -23.80 -3.59 22.66
C GLU A 89 -25.14 -3.75 23.40
N GLN A 90 -26.21 -3.10 22.94
CA GLN A 90 -27.56 -3.26 23.51
C GLN A 90 -28.14 -4.67 23.29
N GLU A 91 -27.90 -5.25 22.12
CA GLU A 91 -28.30 -6.62 21.79
C GLU A 91 -27.55 -7.64 22.68
N GLU A 92 -26.26 -7.46 22.94
CA GLU A 92 -25.49 -8.32 23.85
C GLU A 92 -25.95 -8.20 25.32
N ILE A 93 -26.19 -6.98 25.80
CA ILE A 93 -26.67 -6.75 27.17
C ILE A 93 -28.06 -7.38 27.39
N SER A 94 -28.93 -7.33 26.38
CA SER A 94 -30.27 -7.95 26.46
C SER A 94 -30.22 -9.47 26.38
N ALA A 95 -29.28 -10.05 25.61
CA ALA A 95 -29.07 -11.49 25.55
C ALA A 95 -28.49 -12.09 26.84
N SER A 96 -27.66 -11.33 27.57
CA SER A 96 -27.05 -11.76 28.84
C SER A 96 -27.99 -11.67 30.06
N LYS A 97 -29.11 -10.93 29.93
CA LYS A 97 -30.12 -10.77 30.98
C LYS A 97 -31.26 -11.80 30.93
N ASN A 98 -31.28 -12.66 29.90
CA ASN A 98 -32.18 -13.80 29.75
C ASN A 98 -31.44 -15.10 30.04
#